data_AF-A0AAN6E0L6-F1
#
_entry.id   AF-A0AAN6E0L6-F1
#
_cell.length_a   1.000
_cell.length_b   1.000
_cell.length_c   1.000
_cell.angle_alpha   90.00
_cell.angle_beta   90.00
_cell.angle_gamma   90.00
#
_symmetry.space_group_name_H-M   'P 1'
#
loop_
_entity.id
_entity.type
_entity.pdbx_description
1 polymer ?
#
loop_
_entity_poly.entity_id
_entity_poly.type
_entity_poly.pdbx_seq_one_letter_code
_entity_poly.pdbx_strand_id
1 'polypeptide(L)'
;MDPLTFPVISVAKIDLDFETVSKQLFDAACEWGFFIITDHGITKADEVAALSRAFFDLPLDVKMQKMVDESAIGYDGGKKFTSFAASEAMLFGTPAGDVLSSNNLSAWWDDGKRQTIEEFKAECYDLTIKMMSSFAVSMGLDKDYFSLIHQHRAPGHTLRCIKYPQLGQQPEEGRLPRLSTHTDWGSLTFVFTKQAGLEIQDPQNQWFHVPVIPGGIVVNIGDALSLWTSKTLKSTLHRITWENLPANRDRYSMAYFSQPNNDAQLNPVDKSTPTTAIPITYGDYYKVRYRLTYGDREDTTSGKKMLQEIDPVMAQLVHGLGVADAGRLRFNELAANETPAYILSLLTSVGGVTGYVRTGSVPSIAAGLTVGALYGLGGYRISKRQPYGVELALLASILLAGSSIPRAIKTGKPLPAGLSVLAATGLFIYGRAFI
;
A
#
# COMPACT_ATOMS: atom_id res chain seq x y z
N MET A 1 8.97 -22.54 -17.37
CA MET A 1 8.74 -23.14 -16.04
C MET A 1 7.32 -23.66 -16.01
N ASP A 2 7.01 -24.66 -15.18
CA ASP A 2 5.60 -25.01 -14.91
C ASP A 2 4.94 -23.78 -14.26
N PRO A 3 3.89 -23.18 -14.85
CA PRO A 3 3.29 -21.92 -14.39
C PRO A 3 2.70 -21.96 -12.96
N LEU A 4 2.71 -23.12 -12.30
CA LEU A 4 2.27 -23.30 -10.91
C LEU A 4 3.43 -23.48 -9.91
N THR A 5 4.68 -23.56 -10.36
CA THR A 5 5.83 -23.70 -9.46
C THR A 5 6.41 -22.33 -9.12
N PHE A 6 6.39 -21.97 -7.83
CA PHE A 6 6.95 -20.71 -7.35
C PHE A 6 8.46 -20.62 -7.68
N PRO A 7 8.95 -19.53 -8.30
CA PRO A 7 10.32 -19.48 -8.80
C PRO A 7 11.36 -19.43 -7.67
N VAL A 8 12.34 -20.35 -7.75
CA VAL A 8 13.54 -20.37 -6.91
C VAL A 8 14.76 -20.37 -7.83
N ILE A 9 15.58 -19.32 -7.74
CA ILE A 9 16.63 -19.02 -8.72
C ILE A 9 17.97 -18.88 -8.01
N SER A 10 18.96 -19.71 -8.39
CA SER A 10 20.33 -19.53 -7.91
C SER A 10 21.00 -18.39 -8.67
N VAL A 11 21.55 -17.42 -7.94
CA VAL A 11 22.33 -16.31 -8.53
C VAL A 11 23.84 -16.53 -8.47
N ALA A 12 24.30 -17.74 -8.09
CA ALA A 12 25.72 -18.08 -7.98
C ALA A 12 26.52 -17.78 -9.25
N LYS A 13 25.88 -17.91 -10.42
CA LYS A 13 26.50 -17.74 -11.74
C LYS A 13 26.15 -16.42 -12.40
N ILE A 14 25.57 -15.44 -11.69
CA ILE A 14 25.15 -14.18 -12.31
C ILE A 14 26.32 -13.43 -12.97
N ASP A 15 27.54 -13.59 -12.45
CA ASP A 15 28.74 -12.99 -13.03
C ASP A 15 29.38 -13.83 -14.16
N LEU A 16 29.04 -15.14 -14.25
CA LEU A 16 29.59 -16.08 -15.24
C LEU A 16 28.66 -16.33 -16.43
N ASP A 17 27.35 -16.29 -16.21
CA ASP A 17 26.28 -16.57 -17.17
C ASP A 17 25.16 -15.54 -16.96
N PHE A 18 25.54 -14.28 -17.14
CA PHE A 18 24.70 -13.13 -16.84
C PHE A 18 23.38 -13.15 -17.61
N GLU A 19 23.41 -13.48 -18.90
CA GLU A 19 22.21 -13.48 -19.76
C GLU A 19 21.18 -14.52 -19.31
N THR A 20 21.61 -15.76 -19.03
CA THR A 20 20.70 -16.84 -18.62
C THR A 20 20.07 -16.54 -17.26
N VAL A 21 20.88 -16.12 -16.28
CA VAL A 21 20.38 -15.77 -14.94
C VAL A 21 19.46 -14.55 -15.02
N SER A 22 19.83 -13.54 -15.82
CA SER A 22 18.99 -12.34 -16.02
C SER A 22 17.63 -12.69 -16.59
N LYS A 23 17.60 -13.58 -17.59
CA LYS A 23 16.34 -14.03 -18.18
C LYS A 23 15.46 -14.75 -17.16
N GLN A 24 16.02 -15.61 -16.31
CA GLN A 24 15.25 -16.32 -15.28
C GLN A 24 14.64 -15.34 -14.26
N LEU A 25 15.43 -14.36 -13.81
CA LEU A 25 14.96 -13.30 -12.90
C LEU A 25 13.85 -12.48 -13.56
N PHE A 26 14.04 -12.08 -14.81
CA PHE A 26 13.08 -11.29 -15.58
C PHE A 26 11.77 -12.04 -15.80
N ASP A 27 11.82 -13.30 -16.24
CA ASP A 27 10.63 -14.12 -16.45
C ASP A 27 9.82 -14.27 -15.15
N ALA A 28 10.49 -14.54 -14.03
CA ALA A 28 9.85 -14.65 -12.71
C ALA A 28 9.24 -13.32 -12.25
N ALA A 29 9.93 -12.19 -12.46
CA ALA A 29 9.44 -10.86 -12.14
C ALA A 29 8.24 -10.45 -13.02
N CYS A 30 8.20 -10.88 -14.28
CA CYS A 30 7.05 -10.67 -15.18
C CYS A 30 5.85 -11.53 -14.80
N GLU A 31 6.08 -12.80 -14.48
CA GLU A 31 4.99 -13.74 -14.25
C GLU A 31 4.40 -13.58 -12.84
N TRP A 32 5.24 -13.54 -11.82
CA TRP A 32 4.85 -13.55 -10.40
C TRP A 32 5.02 -12.19 -9.72
N GLY A 33 6.00 -11.38 -10.14
CA GLY A 33 6.44 -10.20 -9.38
C GLY A 33 7.16 -10.52 -8.06
N PHE A 34 7.32 -11.82 -7.76
CA PHE A 34 7.98 -12.39 -6.59
C PHE A 34 8.79 -13.62 -7.02
N PHE A 35 9.91 -13.85 -6.35
CA PHE A 35 10.72 -15.07 -6.48
C PHE A 35 11.63 -15.22 -5.26
N ILE A 36 12.20 -16.40 -5.07
CA ILE A 36 13.28 -16.61 -4.11
C ILE A 36 14.60 -16.70 -4.85
N ILE A 37 15.63 -16.05 -4.33
CA ILE A 37 17.01 -16.26 -4.77
C ILE A 37 17.81 -17.07 -3.75
N THR A 38 18.74 -17.88 -4.23
CA THR A 38 19.76 -18.58 -3.42
C THR A 38 21.16 -18.23 -3.90
N ASP A 39 22.18 -18.55 -3.10
CA ASP A 39 23.59 -18.34 -3.47
C ASP A 39 23.93 -16.87 -3.73
N HIS A 40 23.28 -15.97 -2.99
CA HIS A 40 23.31 -14.52 -3.17
C HIS A 40 24.56 -13.82 -2.59
N GLY A 41 25.38 -14.54 -1.82
CA GLY A 41 26.66 -14.02 -1.30
C GLY A 41 26.57 -13.00 -0.16
N ILE A 42 25.38 -12.73 0.39
CA ILE A 42 25.19 -11.83 1.54
C ILE A 42 25.63 -12.59 2.80
N THR A 43 26.63 -12.06 3.50
CA THR A 43 27.26 -12.74 4.64
C THR A 43 26.76 -12.25 5.99
N LYS A 44 26.23 -11.02 6.05
CA LYS A 44 25.86 -10.36 7.31
C LYS A 44 24.43 -10.64 7.78
N ALA A 45 23.62 -11.34 6.98
CA ALA A 45 22.20 -11.55 7.26
C ALA A 45 21.93 -12.20 8.62
N ASP A 46 22.67 -13.24 8.99
CA ASP A 46 22.46 -13.94 10.26
C ASP A 46 22.89 -13.11 11.48
N GLU A 47 23.96 -12.31 11.34
CA GLU A 47 24.44 -11.39 12.38
C GLU A 47 23.41 -10.29 12.64
N VAL A 48 22.90 -9.65 11.57
CA VAL A 48 21.85 -8.63 11.69
C VAL A 48 20.54 -9.21 12.23
N ALA A 49 20.18 -10.43 11.84
CA ALA A 49 19.00 -11.11 12.40
C ALA A 49 19.13 -11.36 13.91
N ALA A 50 20.33 -11.71 14.38
CA ALA A 50 20.63 -11.88 15.80
C ALA A 50 20.55 -10.54 16.55
N LEU A 51 21.12 -9.46 15.99
CA LEU A 51 21.02 -8.11 16.54
C LEU A 51 19.57 -7.62 16.61
N SER A 52 18.78 -7.86 15.56
CA SER A 52 17.36 -7.53 15.52
C SER A 52 16.59 -8.23 16.64
N ARG A 53 16.80 -9.54 16.84
CA ARG A 53 16.15 -10.28 17.92
C ARG A 53 16.54 -9.74 19.29
N ALA A 54 17.84 -9.56 19.52
CA ALA A 54 18.37 -9.05 20.78
C ALA A 54 17.81 -7.65 21.10
N PHE A 55 17.68 -6.78 20.09
CA PHE A 55 17.03 -5.47 20.27
C PHE A 55 15.56 -5.59 20.67
N PHE A 56 14.79 -6.45 20.01
CA PHE A 56 13.36 -6.59 20.31
C PHE A 56 13.05 -7.25 21.66
N ASP A 57 14.02 -7.97 22.23
CA ASP A 57 13.94 -8.57 23.57
C ASP A 57 14.26 -7.55 24.69
N LEU A 58 14.70 -6.33 24.35
CA LEU A 58 14.91 -5.26 25.32
C LEU A 58 13.60 -4.77 25.94
N PRO A 59 13.66 -4.21 27.18
CA PRO A 59 12.54 -3.51 27.78
C PRO A 59 11.96 -2.42 26.87
N LEU A 60 10.63 -2.24 26.92
CA LEU A 60 9.92 -1.35 26.01
C LEU A 60 10.39 0.11 26.13
N ASP A 61 10.66 0.58 27.34
CA ASP A 61 11.20 1.91 27.63
C ASP A 61 12.57 2.15 26.99
N VAL A 62 13.41 1.11 26.90
CA VAL A 62 14.70 1.16 26.20
C VAL A 62 14.49 1.26 24.69
N LYS A 63 13.59 0.45 24.11
CA LYS A 63 13.27 0.49 22.66
C LYS A 63 12.69 1.84 22.25
N MET A 64 11.84 2.44 23.09
CA MET A 64 11.17 3.72 22.85
C MET A 64 12.04 4.97 23.04
N GLN A 65 13.32 4.84 23.42
CA GLN A 65 14.22 6.00 23.61
C GLN A 65 14.40 6.83 22.34
N LYS A 66 14.37 6.18 21.16
CA LYS A 66 14.56 6.80 19.85
C LYS A 66 13.50 6.27 18.89
N MET A 67 12.38 6.99 18.81
CA MET A 67 11.32 6.70 17.85
C MET A 67 11.75 7.05 16.43
N VAL A 68 11.15 6.40 15.44
CA VAL A 68 11.43 6.64 14.02
C VAL A 68 11.31 8.14 13.65
N ASP A 69 12.29 8.66 12.92
CA ASP A 69 12.33 10.05 12.43
C ASP A 69 12.03 10.17 10.93
N GLU A 70 12.17 11.38 10.38
CA GLU A 70 11.97 11.67 8.95
C GLU A 70 12.98 10.98 8.01
N SER A 71 14.12 10.54 8.53
CA SER A 71 15.09 9.73 7.78
C SER A 71 14.73 8.25 7.81
N ALA A 72 13.62 7.87 8.45
CA ALA A 72 13.25 6.50 8.73
C ALA A 72 14.34 5.77 9.53
N ILE A 73 14.98 6.44 10.50
CA ILE A 73 15.84 5.80 11.49
C ILE A 73 15.12 5.78 12.83
N GLY A 74 15.14 4.64 13.51
CA GLY A 74 14.64 4.51 14.88
C GLY A 74 13.61 3.41 15.04
N TYR A 75 13.07 3.31 16.25
CA TYR A 75 12.07 2.33 16.62
C TYR A 75 10.67 2.76 16.18
N ASP A 76 9.97 1.89 15.47
CA ASP A 76 8.57 2.03 15.09
C ASP A 76 7.75 0.96 15.83
N GLY A 77 7.18 1.36 16.97
CA GLY A 77 6.41 0.47 17.84
C GLY A 77 5.93 1.20 19.09
N GLY A 78 5.52 0.48 20.13
CA GLY A 78 5.08 1.08 21.39
C GLY A 78 3.66 0.70 21.82
N LYS A 79 2.90 1.68 22.31
CA LYS A 79 1.67 1.45 23.11
C LYS A 79 0.51 0.81 22.33
N LYS A 80 0.49 0.87 20.99
CA LYS A 80 -0.50 0.20 20.12
C LYS A 80 0.12 -0.17 18.77
N PHE A 81 -0.32 -1.28 18.21
CA PHE A 81 -0.05 -1.63 16.82
C PHE A 81 -0.77 -0.66 15.87
N THR A 82 -0.24 -0.52 14.65
CA THR A 82 -0.91 0.24 13.59
C THR A 82 -2.03 -0.61 12.98
N SER A 83 -3.05 0.01 12.38
CA SER A 83 -4.05 -0.75 11.61
C SER A 83 -3.47 -1.40 10.34
N PHE A 84 -2.20 -1.15 10.02
CA PHE A 84 -1.48 -1.79 8.91
C PHE A 84 -0.87 -3.14 9.28
N ALA A 85 -0.32 -3.25 10.49
CA ALA A 85 0.35 -4.47 10.93
C ALA A 85 0.40 -4.57 12.47
N ALA A 86 0.15 -5.78 12.97
CA ALA A 86 0.46 -6.17 14.34
C ALA A 86 1.95 -6.47 14.51
N SER A 87 2.79 -5.44 14.35
CA SER A 87 4.24 -5.53 14.42
C SER A 87 4.89 -4.35 15.14
N GLU A 88 6.11 -4.57 15.61
CA GLU A 88 7.09 -3.53 15.93
C GLU A 88 8.28 -3.65 14.97
N ALA A 89 8.99 -2.54 14.74
CA ALA A 89 10.11 -2.48 13.82
C ALA A 89 11.25 -1.59 14.33
N MET A 90 12.45 -1.85 13.82
CA MET A 90 13.62 -0.98 13.93
C MET A 90 14.09 -0.65 12.53
N LEU A 91 14.16 0.64 12.20
CA LEU A 91 14.49 1.10 10.86
C LEU A 91 15.88 1.75 10.82
N PHE A 92 16.55 1.55 9.70
CA PHE A 92 17.83 2.14 9.33
C PHE A 92 17.73 2.72 7.92
N GLY A 93 16.86 3.73 7.78
CA GLY A 93 16.72 4.52 6.57
C GLY A 93 17.83 5.55 6.48
N THR A 94 18.61 5.53 5.41
CA THR A 94 19.57 6.57 5.05
C THR A 94 20.35 6.14 3.81
N PRO A 95 20.96 7.10 3.07
CA PRO A 95 22.12 6.82 2.22
C PRO A 95 23.20 5.97 2.94
N ALA A 96 24.06 5.33 2.17
CA ALA A 96 25.14 4.50 2.72
C ALA A 96 26.10 5.35 3.57
N GLY A 97 26.45 4.87 4.77
CA GLY A 97 27.37 5.52 5.70
C GLY A 97 26.73 6.41 6.77
N ASP A 98 25.46 6.80 6.60
CA ASP A 98 24.79 7.71 7.53
C ASP A 98 24.16 6.99 8.75
N VAL A 99 24.13 5.65 8.79
CA VAL A 99 23.73 4.92 10.02
C VAL A 99 24.79 5.14 11.10
N LEU A 100 26.07 5.17 10.74
CA LEU A 100 27.18 5.41 11.67
C LEU A 100 27.05 6.78 12.33
N SER A 101 26.76 7.82 11.54
CA SER A 101 26.65 9.21 12.00
C SER A 101 25.27 9.60 12.57
N SER A 102 24.30 8.68 12.55
CA SER A 102 22.95 8.98 12.99
C SER A 102 22.86 9.29 14.49
N ASN A 103 22.22 10.42 14.79
CA ASN A 103 21.89 10.85 16.16
C ASN A 103 20.55 10.27 16.66
N ASN A 104 19.82 9.53 15.82
CA ASN A 104 18.51 8.93 16.16
C ASN A 104 18.57 7.43 16.45
N LEU A 105 19.72 6.96 16.92
CA LEU A 105 19.91 5.61 17.44
C LEU A 105 20.21 5.65 18.94
N SER A 106 19.66 4.71 19.71
CA SER A 106 19.92 4.61 21.14
C SER A 106 21.34 4.11 21.41
N ALA A 107 21.83 4.27 22.65
CA ALA A 107 23.17 3.81 23.04
C ALA A 107 23.37 2.29 22.93
N TRP A 108 22.28 1.52 22.79
CA TRP A 108 22.37 0.07 22.54
C TRP A 108 23.01 -0.25 21.18
N TRP A 109 22.74 0.59 20.18
CA TRP A 109 23.35 0.54 18.86
C TRP A 109 24.71 1.25 18.92
N ASP A 110 25.72 0.56 19.45
CA ASP A 110 27.11 1.02 19.42
C ASP A 110 27.70 0.97 17.99
N ASP A 111 28.89 1.55 17.83
CA ASP A 111 29.55 1.69 16.53
C ASP A 111 29.79 0.33 15.84
N GLY A 112 30.11 -0.72 16.61
CA GLY A 112 30.30 -2.06 16.07
C GLY A 112 29.01 -2.63 15.47
N LYS A 113 27.88 -2.50 16.19
CA LYS A 113 26.57 -2.93 15.66
C LYS A 113 26.14 -2.09 14.46
N ARG A 114 26.36 -0.76 14.50
CA ARG A 114 26.05 0.12 13.36
C ARG A 114 26.87 -0.25 12.12
N GLN A 115 28.15 -0.58 12.31
CA GLN A 115 29.02 -1.06 11.23
C GLN A 115 28.48 -2.34 10.60
N THR A 116 28.05 -3.32 11.40
CA THR A 116 27.39 -4.54 10.89
C THR A 116 26.14 -4.22 10.05
N ILE A 117 25.32 -3.23 10.47
CA ILE A 117 24.15 -2.80 9.69
C ILE A 117 24.56 -2.18 8.36
N GLU A 118 25.58 -1.32 8.32
CA GLU A 118 26.08 -0.73 7.07
C GLU A 118 26.66 -1.77 6.11
N GLU A 119 27.47 -2.71 6.62
CA GLU A 119 28.02 -3.80 5.83
C GLU A 119 26.91 -4.63 5.18
N PHE A 120 25.88 -4.99 5.95
CA PHE A 120 24.71 -5.69 5.42
C PHE A 120 23.93 -4.86 4.39
N LYS A 121 23.74 -3.57 4.63
CA LYS A 121 23.08 -2.65 3.67
C LYS A 121 23.89 -2.53 2.38
N ALA A 122 25.21 -2.55 2.44
CA ALA A 122 26.11 -2.52 1.28
C ALA A 122 26.02 -3.83 0.47
N GLU A 123 26.02 -4.99 1.13
CA GLU A 123 25.81 -6.28 0.44
C GLU A 123 24.45 -6.33 -0.28
N CYS A 124 23.39 -5.83 0.36
CA CYS A 124 22.07 -5.72 -0.27
C CYS A 124 22.06 -4.71 -1.43
N TYR A 125 22.85 -3.63 -1.34
CA TYR A 125 22.97 -2.66 -2.42
C TYR A 125 23.64 -3.28 -3.66
N ASP A 126 24.77 -3.95 -3.49
CA ASP A 126 25.48 -4.58 -4.61
C ASP A 126 24.60 -5.59 -5.34
N LEU A 127 23.84 -6.38 -4.57
CA LEU A 127 22.85 -7.31 -5.13
C LEU A 127 21.72 -6.57 -5.87
N THR A 128 21.22 -5.46 -5.33
CA THR A 128 20.24 -4.59 -6.00
C THR A 128 20.75 -4.16 -7.37
N ILE A 129 22.00 -3.67 -7.45
CA ILE A 129 22.59 -3.20 -8.70
C ILE A 129 22.68 -4.32 -9.74
N LYS A 130 23.12 -5.51 -9.33
CA LYS A 130 23.14 -6.69 -10.22
C LYS A 130 21.76 -7.05 -10.76
N MET A 131 20.72 -7.01 -9.92
CA MET A 131 19.34 -7.28 -10.36
C MET A 131 18.80 -6.19 -11.28
N MET A 132 19.03 -4.92 -10.96
CA MET A 132 18.64 -3.80 -11.82
C MET A 132 19.27 -3.91 -13.21
N SER A 133 20.55 -4.27 -13.27
CA SER A 133 21.23 -4.55 -14.55
C SER A 133 20.63 -5.73 -15.30
N SER A 134 20.24 -6.79 -14.59
CA SER A 134 19.61 -7.98 -15.17
C SER A 134 18.29 -7.62 -15.85
N PHE A 135 17.46 -6.82 -15.18
CA PHE A 135 16.18 -6.36 -15.74
C PHE A 135 16.38 -5.39 -16.91
N ALA A 136 17.32 -4.45 -16.81
CA ALA A 136 17.60 -3.51 -17.89
C ALA A 136 18.00 -4.22 -19.18
N VAL A 137 18.98 -5.14 -19.11
CA VAL A 137 19.43 -5.90 -20.28
C VAL A 137 18.34 -6.80 -20.85
N SER A 138 17.53 -7.45 -19.99
CA SER A 138 16.41 -8.28 -20.44
C SER A 138 15.32 -7.49 -21.17
N MET A 139 15.23 -6.18 -20.92
CA MET A 139 14.35 -5.25 -21.63
C MET A 139 15.01 -4.57 -22.84
N GLY A 140 16.25 -4.94 -23.18
CA GLY A 140 17.01 -4.31 -24.28
C GLY A 140 17.48 -2.90 -23.98
N LEU A 141 17.60 -2.54 -22.70
CA LEU A 141 18.11 -1.25 -22.23
C LEU A 141 19.60 -1.34 -21.88
N ASP A 142 20.25 -0.19 -21.74
CA ASP A 142 21.61 -0.11 -21.23
C ASP A 142 21.70 -0.74 -19.83
N LYS A 143 22.78 -1.50 -19.59
CA LYS A 143 22.97 -2.30 -18.37
C LYS A 143 22.85 -1.49 -17.08
N ASP A 144 23.19 -0.21 -17.12
CA ASP A 144 23.17 0.68 -15.97
C ASP A 144 21.88 1.50 -15.85
N TYR A 145 20.96 1.43 -16.82
CA TYR A 145 19.76 2.27 -16.92
C TYR A 145 19.00 2.41 -15.60
N PHE A 146 18.60 1.30 -14.99
CA PHE A 146 17.91 1.33 -13.69
C PHE A 146 18.86 1.61 -12.52
N SER A 147 20.09 1.11 -12.56
CA SER A 147 21.04 1.27 -11.45
C SER A 147 21.45 2.73 -11.20
N LEU A 148 21.55 3.56 -12.26
CA LEU A 148 21.85 4.99 -12.14
C LEU A 148 20.78 5.76 -11.35
N ILE A 149 19.56 5.25 -11.31
CA ILE A 149 18.42 5.84 -10.56
C ILE A 149 18.52 5.54 -9.05
N HIS A 150 19.42 4.62 -8.66
CA HIS A 150 19.61 4.14 -7.30
C HIS A 150 21.01 4.53 -6.73
N GLN A 151 21.59 5.63 -7.21
CA GLN A 151 22.89 6.10 -6.72
C GLN A 151 22.75 6.78 -5.34
N HIS A 152 22.88 6.03 -4.23
CA HIS A 152 23.11 6.46 -2.84
C HIS A 152 22.74 7.90 -2.44
N ARG A 153 21.57 8.40 -2.84
CA ARG A 153 21.06 9.73 -2.49
C ARG A 153 19.77 9.56 -1.70
N ALA A 154 19.40 10.62 -0.97
CA ALA A 154 18.14 10.64 -0.21
C ALA A 154 16.95 10.28 -1.13
N PRO A 155 16.02 9.43 -0.66
CA PRO A 155 15.79 9.01 0.73
C PRO A 155 16.66 7.82 1.19
N GLY A 156 17.53 7.30 0.32
CA GLY A 156 18.37 6.14 0.59
C GLY A 156 17.59 4.82 0.63
N HIS A 157 18.30 3.71 0.58
CA HIS A 157 17.72 2.39 0.82
C HIS A 157 17.41 2.23 2.32
N THR A 158 16.32 1.55 2.64
CA THR A 158 15.88 1.39 4.04
C THR A 158 15.93 -0.07 4.44
N LEU A 159 16.67 -0.38 5.51
CA LEU A 159 16.51 -1.64 6.20
C LEU A 159 15.45 -1.50 7.29
N ARG A 160 14.48 -2.41 7.32
CA ARG A 160 13.52 -2.55 8.39
C ARG A 160 13.64 -3.94 9.01
N CYS A 161 14.10 -3.99 10.24
CA CYS A 161 14.00 -5.17 11.08
C CYS A 161 12.60 -5.21 11.69
N ILE A 162 11.88 -6.34 11.62
CA ILE A 162 10.45 -6.44 11.96
C ILE A 162 10.24 -7.62 12.90
N LYS A 163 9.51 -7.38 14.00
CA LYS A 163 8.93 -8.41 14.86
C LYS A 163 7.41 -8.34 14.80
N TYR A 164 6.79 -9.45 14.45
CA TYR A 164 5.36 -9.69 14.67
C TYR A 164 5.24 -10.46 15.99
N PRO A 165 4.91 -9.80 17.11
CA PRO A 165 4.91 -10.46 18.41
C PRO A 165 3.77 -11.45 18.54
N GLN A 166 3.98 -12.49 19.34
CA GLN A 166 2.89 -13.27 19.90
C GLN A 166 1.95 -12.34 20.68
N LEU A 167 0.65 -12.50 20.48
CA LEU A 167 -0.40 -11.85 21.24
C LEU A 167 -1.10 -12.92 22.09
N GLY A 168 -1.38 -12.60 23.35
CA GLY A 168 -2.11 -13.52 24.23
C GLY A 168 -3.49 -13.93 23.70
N GLN A 169 -4.08 -13.10 22.84
CA GLN A 169 -5.31 -13.39 22.12
C GLN A 169 -5.24 -12.80 20.71
N GLN A 170 -5.81 -13.50 19.73
CA GLN A 170 -6.04 -12.95 18.41
C GLN A 170 -7.01 -11.76 18.51
N PRO A 171 -6.70 -10.61 17.90
CA PRO A 171 -7.64 -9.49 17.83
C PRO A 171 -8.93 -9.89 17.11
N GLU A 172 -10.03 -9.19 17.42
CA GLU A 172 -11.28 -9.32 16.67
C GLU A 172 -11.05 -9.18 15.16
N GLU A 173 -11.77 -9.98 14.38
CA GLU A 173 -11.63 -10.00 12.93
C GLU A 173 -11.85 -8.61 12.32
N GLY A 174 -10.99 -8.24 11.37
CA GLY A 174 -11.03 -6.93 10.71
C GLY A 174 -10.49 -5.76 11.55
N ARG A 175 -10.18 -5.94 12.84
CA ARG A 175 -9.70 -4.85 13.71
C ARG A 175 -8.22 -4.56 13.56
N LEU A 176 -7.40 -5.61 13.48
CA LEU A 176 -5.94 -5.50 13.38
C LEU A 176 -5.42 -6.65 12.50
N PRO A 177 -4.94 -6.40 11.27
CA PRO A 177 -4.33 -7.44 10.45
C PRO A 177 -2.93 -7.79 10.96
N ARG A 178 -2.43 -8.99 10.62
CA ARG A 178 -1.04 -9.35 10.93
C ARG A 178 -0.08 -8.51 10.09
N LEU A 179 -0.29 -8.50 8.77
CA LEU A 179 0.19 -7.51 7.82
C LEU A 179 -0.90 -7.34 6.76
N SER A 180 -1.40 -6.12 6.58
CA SER A 180 -2.49 -5.85 5.63
C SER A 180 -2.05 -6.13 4.19
N THR A 181 -3.02 -6.38 3.30
CA THR A 181 -2.77 -6.50 1.87
C THR A 181 -2.25 -5.19 1.29
N HIS A 182 -1.09 -5.22 0.64
CA HIS A 182 -0.45 -4.05 0.03
C HIS A 182 0.55 -4.43 -1.07
N THR A 183 1.07 -3.41 -1.76
CA THR A 183 2.29 -3.47 -2.56
C THR A 183 3.38 -2.59 -1.95
N ASP A 184 4.63 -2.89 -2.25
CA ASP A 184 5.78 -2.07 -1.87
C ASP A 184 5.97 -0.91 -2.84
N TRP A 185 6.41 0.24 -2.34
CA TRP A 185 6.39 1.49 -3.10
C TRP A 185 7.62 1.71 -3.97
N GLY A 186 8.76 1.18 -3.54
CA GLY A 186 10.07 1.36 -4.18
C GLY A 186 10.25 0.50 -5.42
N SER A 187 11.48 0.06 -5.67
CA SER A 187 11.83 -0.70 -6.87
C SER A 187 11.95 -2.20 -6.60
N LEU A 188 12.68 -2.57 -5.55
CA LEU A 188 12.85 -3.96 -5.11
C LEU A 188 12.78 -4.05 -3.59
N THR A 189 12.29 -5.16 -3.08
CA THR A 189 12.38 -5.50 -1.65
C THR A 189 13.04 -6.86 -1.50
N PHE A 190 14.00 -6.95 -0.58
CA PHE A 190 14.63 -8.21 -0.16
C PHE A 190 14.14 -8.56 1.23
N VAL A 191 13.44 -9.69 1.36
CA VAL A 191 12.91 -10.18 2.63
C VAL A 191 13.71 -11.39 3.09
N PHE A 192 14.36 -11.22 4.24
CA PHE A 192 15.11 -12.25 4.94
C PHE A 192 14.25 -12.79 6.09
N THR A 193 13.91 -14.06 6.04
CA THR A 193 13.18 -14.72 7.13
C THR A 193 13.42 -16.22 7.13
N LYS A 194 13.45 -16.81 8.32
CA LYS A 194 13.49 -18.27 8.52
C LYS A 194 12.12 -18.83 8.89
N GLN A 195 11.06 -18.01 8.80
CA GLN A 195 9.72 -18.34 9.29
C GLN A 195 8.66 -18.06 8.23
N ALA A 196 7.74 -19.01 8.05
CA ALA A 196 6.61 -18.89 7.14
C ALA A 196 5.64 -17.77 7.57
N GLY A 197 4.70 -17.41 6.68
CA GLY A 197 3.62 -16.47 7.00
C GLY A 197 3.19 -15.59 5.83
N LEU A 198 4.09 -15.36 4.87
CA LEU A 198 3.86 -14.48 3.74
C LEU A 198 2.93 -15.13 2.70
N GLU A 199 1.92 -14.39 2.29
CA GLU A 199 1.08 -14.71 1.14
C GLU A 199 1.23 -13.65 0.06
N ILE A 200 1.17 -14.08 -1.20
CA ILE A 200 1.19 -13.23 -2.39
C ILE A 200 0.01 -13.58 -3.31
N GLN A 201 -0.36 -12.71 -4.23
CA GLN A 201 -1.23 -13.11 -5.33
C GLN A 201 -0.42 -13.79 -6.43
N ASP A 202 -0.79 -15.02 -6.79
CA ASP A 202 -0.20 -15.77 -7.89
C ASP A 202 -0.62 -15.20 -9.27
N PRO A 203 -0.09 -15.74 -10.39
CA PRO A 203 -0.47 -15.27 -11.73
C PRO A 203 -1.97 -15.47 -12.07
N GLN A 204 -2.70 -16.28 -11.30
CA GLN A 204 -4.15 -16.49 -11.39
C GLN A 204 -4.94 -15.65 -10.35
N ASN A 205 -4.27 -14.70 -9.69
CA ASN A 205 -4.79 -13.81 -8.64
C ASN A 205 -5.32 -14.54 -7.39
N GLN A 206 -4.89 -15.79 -7.16
CA GLN A 206 -5.19 -16.52 -5.92
C GLN A 206 -4.10 -16.26 -4.87
N TRP A 207 -4.46 -16.36 -3.59
CA TRP A 207 -3.48 -16.23 -2.51
C TRP A 207 -2.60 -17.49 -2.45
N PHE A 208 -1.29 -17.30 -2.58
CA PHE A 208 -0.27 -18.33 -2.57
C PHE A 208 0.66 -18.16 -1.37
N HIS A 209 0.93 -19.25 -0.65
CA HIS A 209 1.85 -19.25 0.50
C HIS A 209 3.30 -19.35 0.01
N VAL A 210 4.08 -18.31 0.28
CA VAL A 210 5.50 -18.30 -0.10
C VAL A 210 6.28 -19.30 0.77
N PRO A 211 7.00 -20.27 0.18
CA PRO A 211 7.78 -21.24 0.94
C PRO A 211 8.98 -20.59 1.64
N VAL A 212 9.46 -21.20 2.72
CA VAL A 212 10.72 -20.82 3.35
C VAL A 212 11.82 -21.71 2.80
N ILE A 213 12.82 -21.10 2.16
CA ILE A 213 14.00 -21.79 1.65
C ILE A 213 15.20 -21.44 2.53
N PRO A 214 15.92 -22.41 3.12
CA PRO A 214 17.14 -22.14 3.87
C PRO A 214 18.18 -21.38 3.04
N GLY A 215 18.68 -20.26 3.56
CA GLY A 215 19.59 -19.37 2.83
C GLY A 215 18.95 -18.65 1.64
N GLY A 216 17.62 -18.70 1.51
CA GLY A 216 16.87 -18.00 0.48
C GLY A 216 16.48 -16.58 0.90
N ILE A 217 16.45 -15.68 -0.09
CA ILE A 217 15.89 -14.34 0.05
C ILE A 217 14.64 -14.27 -0.82
N VAL A 218 13.51 -13.89 -0.23
CA VAL A 218 12.32 -13.55 -1.03
C VAL A 218 12.53 -12.16 -1.61
N VAL A 219 12.39 -12.04 -2.93
CA VAL A 219 12.54 -10.78 -3.66
C VAL A 219 11.21 -10.43 -4.30
N ASN A 220 10.81 -9.17 -4.20
CA ASN A 220 9.67 -8.65 -4.95
C ASN A 220 9.94 -7.34 -5.65
N ILE A 221 9.21 -7.16 -6.75
CA ILE A 221 9.17 -5.92 -7.51
C ILE A 221 8.22 -4.95 -6.80
N GLY A 222 8.66 -3.70 -6.67
CA GLY A 222 7.85 -2.60 -6.14
C GLY A 222 7.20 -1.75 -7.23
N ASP A 223 6.34 -0.85 -6.79
CA ASP A 223 5.52 0.01 -7.64
C ASP A 223 6.36 0.89 -8.59
N ALA A 224 7.48 1.46 -8.14
CA ALA A 224 8.31 2.34 -8.98
C ALA A 224 8.90 1.60 -10.19
N LEU A 225 9.47 0.40 -9.96
CA LEU A 225 10.02 -0.41 -11.04
C LEU A 225 8.91 -0.97 -11.94
N SER A 226 7.76 -1.32 -11.37
CA SER A 226 6.60 -1.70 -12.17
C SER A 226 6.14 -0.55 -13.08
N LEU A 227 6.08 0.68 -12.59
CA LEU A 227 5.70 1.84 -13.39
C LEU A 227 6.67 2.15 -14.52
N TRP A 228 7.98 2.13 -14.24
CA TRP A 228 8.98 2.34 -15.28
C TRP A 228 8.89 1.28 -16.38
N THR A 229 8.58 0.05 -16.04
CA THR A 229 8.49 -1.05 -17.02
C THR A 229 7.12 -1.17 -17.69
N SER A 230 6.26 -0.15 -17.61
CA SER A 230 4.87 -0.19 -18.10
C SER A 230 4.10 -1.40 -17.56
N LYS A 231 4.36 -1.77 -16.30
CA LYS A 231 3.79 -2.92 -15.58
C LYS A 231 4.21 -4.28 -16.12
N THR A 232 5.25 -4.33 -16.97
CA THR A 232 5.86 -5.58 -17.43
C THR A 232 6.41 -6.37 -16.24
N LEU A 233 7.17 -5.70 -15.36
CA LEU A 233 7.52 -6.26 -14.06
C LEU A 233 6.37 -5.98 -13.09
N LYS A 234 5.83 -7.03 -12.47
CA LYS A 234 4.59 -6.94 -11.68
C LYS A 234 4.86 -6.52 -10.24
N SER A 235 4.24 -5.44 -9.79
CA SER A 235 4.13 -5.16 -8.36
C SER A 235 2.94 -5.92 -7.77
N THR A 236 3.23 -6.99 -7.04
CA THR A 236 2.25 -7.99 -6.63
C THR A 236 1.75 -7.77 -5.21
N LEU A 237 0.43 -7.89 -5.02
CA LEU A 237 -0.20 -7.76 -3.71
C LEU A 237 0.24 -8.89 -2.78
N HIS A 238 0.58 -8.53 -1.54
CA HIS A 238 1.04 -9.47 -0.54
C HIS A 238 0.56 -9.10 0.87
N ARG A 239 0.51 -10.09 1.77
CA ARG A 239 -0.02 -9.93 3.13
C ARG A 239 0.53 -11.00 4.09
N ILE A 240 0.20 -10.84 5.38
CA ILE A 240 0.31 -11.91 6.38
C ILE A 240 -1.04 -11.98 7.10
N THR A 241 -1.62 -13.18 7.16
CA THR A 241 -2.91 -13.44 7.81
C THR A 241 -2.72 -13.98 9.22
N TRP A 242 -3.77 -13.89 10.04
CA TRP A 242 -3.80 -14.56 11.35
C TRP A 242 -3.83 -16.08 11.24
N GLU A 243 -4.29 -16.62 10.12
CA GLU A 243 -4.25 -18.06 9.82
C GLU A 243 -2.80 -18.56 9.67
N ASN A 244 -1.98 -17.86 8.87
CA ASN A 244 -0.61 -18.29 8.62
C ASN A 244 0.37 -17.91 9.72
N LEU A 245 0.14 -16.78 10.37
CA LEU A 245 0.88 -16.37 11.56
C LEU A 245 -0.08 -16.15 12.74
N PRO A 246 -0.46 -17.25 13.43
CA PRO A 246 -1.30 -17.17 14.60
C PRO A 246 -0.71 -16.31 15.71
N ALA A 247 -1.58 -15.88 16.61
CA ALA A 247 -1.23 -15.03 17.74
C ALA A 247 -0.28 -15.70 18.74
N ASN A 248 -0.11 -17.02 18.73
CA ASN A 248 0.66 -17.74 19.75
C ASN A 248 2.19 -17.82 19.50
N ARG A 249 2.72 -17.13 18.50
CA ARG A 249 4.17 -17.16 18.20
C ARG A 249 4.68 -15.84 17.65
N ASP A 250 5.92 -15.54 17.99
CA ASP A 250 6.68 -14.45 17.38
C ASP A 250 7.11 -14.85 15.95
N ARG A 251 7.14 -13.86 15.05
CA ARG A 251 7.82 -13.96 13.76
C ARG A 251 8.78 -12.80 13.57
N TYR A 252 9.98 -13.11 13.09
CA TYR A 252 11.02 -12.14 12.79
C TYR A 252 11.30 -12.13 11.28
N SER A 253 11.49 -10.94 10.73
CA SER A 253 11.95 -10.76 9.36
C SER A 253 12.74 -9.47 9.23
N MET A 254 13.60 -9.39 8.22
CA MET A 254 14.25 -8.14 7.82
C MET A 254 13.82 -7.86 6.39
N ALA A 255 13.38 -6.64 6.11
CA ALA A 255 13.04 -6.17 4.79
C ALA A 255 13.99 -5.03 4.39
N TYR A 256 14.77 -5.25 3.34
CA TYR A 256 15.58 -4.20 2.72
C TYR A 256 14.83 -3.64 1.52
N PHE A 257 14.45 -2.37 1.59
CA PHE A 257 13.73 -1.67 0.55
C PHE A 257 14.70 -0.89 -0.32
N SER A 258 14.84 -1.31 -1.57
CA SER A 258 15.54 -0.56 -2.59
C SER A 258 14.64 0.52 -3.17
N GLN A 259 15.01 1.78 -2.97
CA GLN A 259 14.23 2.95 -3.38
C GLN A 259 14.96 3.75 -4.46
N PRO A 260 14.23 4.30 -5.44
CA PRO A 260 14.73 5.34 -6.33
C PRO A 260 15.18 6.59 -5.57
N ASN A 261 16.01 7.40 -6.22
CA ASN A 261 16.22 8.79 -5.79
C ASN A 261 14.89 9.57 -5.81
N ASN A 262 14.71 10.51 -4.88
CA ASN A 262 13.47 11.29 -4.78
C ASN A 262 13.11 12.08 -6.04
N ASP A 263 14.10 12.53 -6.81
CA ASP A 263 13.93 13.30 -8.05
C ASP A 263 13.71 12.42 -9.29
N ALA A 264 13.79 11.09 -9.14
CA ALA A 264 13.58 10.15 -10.23
C ALA A 264 12.16 10.29 -10.81
N GLN A 265 12.08 10.49 -12.12
CA GLN A 265 10.81 10.60 -12.83
C GLN A 265 10.16 9.22 -12.96
N LEU A 266 8.88 9.07 -12.60
CA LEU A 266 8.13 7.81 -12.71
C LEU A 266 7.55 7.55 -14.12
N ASN A 267 8.19 8.09 -15.15
CA ASN A 267 7.74 7.91 -16.53
C ASN A 267 8.10 6.51 -17.03
N PRO A 268 7.22 5.82 -17.77
CA PRO A 268 7.56 4.55 -18.38
C PRO A 268 8.76 4.68 -19.32
N VAL A 269 9.61 3.65 -19.36
CA VAL A 269 10.77 3.58 -20.26
C VAL A 269 10.32 3.53 -21.72
N ASP A 270 9.23 2.80 -21.99
CA ASP A 270 8.59 2.81 -23.30
C ASP A 270 7.70 4.05 -23.46
N LYS A 271 8.20 5.00 -24.26
CA LYS A 271 7.53 6.25 -24.61
C LYS A 271 6.28 6.05 -25.48
N SER A 272 5.98 4.83 -25.94
CA SER A 272 4.71 4.51 -26.59
C SER A 272 3.52 4.55 -25.60
N THR A 273 3.81 4.42 -24.31
CA THR A 273 2.81 4.56 -23.24
C THR A 273 2.52 6.05 -23.03
N PRO A 274 1.25 6.50 -23.04
CA PRO A 274 0.93 7.91 -22.79
C PRO A 274 1.47 8.36 -21.43
N THR A 275 2.40 9.31 -21.44
CA THR A 275 2.88 9.96 -20.21
C THR A 275 1.78 10.89 -19.67
N THR A 276 1.72 11.01 -18.35
CA THR A 276 0.89 12.05 -17.72
C THR A 276 1.39 13.42 -18.20
N ALA A 277 0.47 14.36 -18.46
CA ALA A 277 0.84 15.71 -18.86
C ALA A 277 1.66 16.45 -17.79
N ILE A 278 1.56 16.00 -16.53
CA ILE A 278 2.33 16.49 -15.38
C ILE A 278 3.35 15.43 -15.00
N PRO A 279 4.66 15.74 -15.00
CA PRO A 279 5.70 14.82 -14.52
C PRO A 279 5.53 14.53 -13.02
N ILE A 280 5.67 13.27 -12.62
CA ILE A 280 5.57 12.83 -11.22
C ILE A 280 6.92 12.24 -10.82
N THR A 281 7.53 12.77 -9.76
CA THR A 281 8.74 12.18 -9.19
C THR A 281 8.42 11.05 -8.21
N TYR A 282 9.40 10.18 -7.94
CA TYR A 282 9.28 9.18 -6.87
C TYR A 282 9.02 9.83 -5.51
N GLY A 283 9.65 10.98 -5.23
CA GLY A 283 9.45 11.71 -3.98
C GLY A 283 8.02 12.24 -3.83
N ASP A 284 7.40 12.71 -4.91
CA ASP A 284 6.00 13.12 -4.91
C ASP A 284 5.07 11.94 -4.63
N TYR A 285 5.27 10.85 -5.36
CA TYR A 285 4.55 9.60 -5.19
C TYR A 285 4.68 9.05 -3.76
N TYR A 286 5.91 9.01 -3.23
CA TYR A 286 6.22 8.54 -1.88
C TYR A 286 5.50 9.37 -0.82
N LYS A 287 5.53 10.71 -0.92
CA LYS A 287 4.82 11.59 0.02
C LYS A 287 3.31 11.33 0.05
N VAL A 288 2.70 11.16 -1.12
CA VAL A 288 1.27 10.84 -1.24
C VAL A 288 0.99 9.46 -0.63
N ARG A 289 1.74 8.41 -1.02
CA ARG A 289 1.58 7.05 -0.46
C ARG A 289 1.79 7.01 1.04
N TYR A 290 2.81 7.70 1.55
CA TYR A 290 3.10 7.81 2.98
C TYR A 290 1.91 8.41 3.74
N ARG A 291 1.43 9.58 3.31
CA ARG A 291 0.30 10.26 3.96
C ARG A 291 -1.00 9.46 3.88
N LEU A 292 -1.25 8.76 2.79
CA LEU A 292 -2.42 7.88 2.67
C LEU A 292 -2.29 6.66 3.60
N THR A 293 -1.13 6.04 3.63
CA THR A 293 -0.85 4.84 4.42
C THR A 293 -0.89 5.12 5.92
N TYR A 294 -0.36 6.25 6.37
CA TYR A 294 -0.24 6.56 7.80
C TYR A 294 -1.32 7.56 8.28
N GLY A 295 -1.78 8.47 7.43
CA GLY A 295 -2.83 9.44 7.75
C GLY A 295 -4.21 8.82 7.89
N ASP A 296 -4.51 7.77 7.11
CA ASP A 296 -5.76 7.02 7.23
C ASP A 296 -5.86 6.21 8.54
N ARG A 297 -4.74 6.07 9.27
CA ARG A 297 -4.56 4.97 10.23
C ARG A 297 -4.36 5.39 11.67
N GLU A 298 -4.35 6.69 11.92
CA GLU A 298 -4.46 7.25 13.26
C GLU A 298 -5.77 8.04 13.37
N ASP A 299 -6.70 7.64 14.26
CA ASP A 299 -7.77 8.55 14.72
C ASP A 299 -7.19 9.57 15.73
N THR A 300 -6.11 10.21 15.30
CA THR A 300 -5.38 11.24 16.02
C THR A 300 -5.48 12.52 15.20
N THR A 301 -5.26 13.65 15.86
CA THR A 301 -5.10 14.94 15.19
C THR A 301 -3.99 14.92 14.13
N SER A 302 -2.95 14.08 14.33
CA SER A 302 -1.82 13.91 13.42
C SER A 302 -2.22 13.20 12.12
N GLY A 303 -2.94 12.07 12.21
CA GLY A 303 -3.41 11.33 11.03
C GLY A 303 -4.35 12.16 10.15
N LYS A 304 -5.31 12.86 10.77
CA LYS A 304 -6.22 13.79 10.06
C LYS A 304 -5.46 14.93 9.37
N LYS A 305 -4.44 15.48 10.01
CA LYS A 305 -3.57 16.52 9.42
C LYS A 305 -2.78 15.97 8.22
N MET A 306 -2.19 14.78 8.33
CA MET A 306 -1.46 14.15 7.22
C MET A 306 -2.32 13.98 5.96
N LEU A 307 -3.58 13.58 6.11
CA LEU A 307 -4.52 13.45 4.98
C LEU A 307 -4.89 14.81 4.37
N GLN A 308 -5.10 15.84 5.20
CA GLN A 308 -5.45 17.19 4.74
C GLN A 308 -4.32 17.89 3.97
N GLU A 309 -3.07 17.53 4.25
CA GLU A 309 -1.90 18.08 3.55
C GLU A 309 -1.61 17.42 2.20
N ILE A 310 -2.37 16.38 1.81
CA ILE A 310 -2.24 15.78 0.49
C ILE A 310 -2.80 16.75 -0.54
N ASP A 311 -1.96 17.18 -1.48
CA ASP A 311 -2.41 17.94 -2.65
C ASP A 311 -3.41 17.07 -3.45
N PRO A 312 -4.67 17.51 -3.64
CA PRO A 312 -5.69 16.76 -4.36
C PRO A 312 -5.31 16.41 -5.79
N VAL A 313 -4.59 17.30 -6.50
CA VAL A 313 -4.14 17.06 -7.87
C VAL A 313 -3.09 15.96 -7.88
N MET A 314 -2.12 16.03 -6.96
CA MET A 314 -1.10 14.97 -6.84
C MET A 314 -1.70 13.63 -6.42
N ALA A 315 -2.71 13.63 -5.56
CA ALA A 315 -3.43 12.40 -5.20
C ALA A 315 -4.11 11.75 -6.42
N GLN A 316 -4.79 12.54 -7.25
CA GLN A 316 -5.43 12.06 -8.48
C GLN A 316 -4.39 11.54 -9.48
N LEU A 317 -3.28 12.24 -9.65
CA LEU A 317 -2.18 11.82 -10.50
C LEU A 317 -1.59 10.49 -10.03
N VAL A 318 -1.30 10.34 -8.74
CA VAL A 318 -0.79 9.09 -8.15
C VAL A 318 -1.80 7.95 -8.25
N HIS A 319 -3.09 8.22 -8.07
CA HIS A 319 -4.15 7.24 -8.29
C HIS A 319 -4.18 6.76 -9.75
N GLY A 320 -4.05 7.70 -10.70
CA GLY A 320 -4.04 7.44 -12.14
C GLY A 320 -2.89 6.55 -12.62
N LEU A 321 -1.79 6.42 -11.85
CA LEU A 321 -0.70 5.50 -12.14
C LEU A 321 -1.17 4.02 -12.11
N GLY A 322 -2.23 3.72 -11.36
CA GLY A 322 -2.89 2.42 -11.37
C GLY A 322 -2.01 1.25 -10.90
N VAL A 323 -1.17 1.47 -9.89
CA VAL A 323 -0.46 0.39 -9.17
C VAL A 323 -1.41 -0.36 -8.22
N ALA A 324 -1.13 -1.62 -7.89
CA ALA A 324 -2.15 -2.54 -7.37
C ALA A 324 -2.78 -2.10 -6.02
N ASP A 325 -2.01 -1.50 -5.12
CA ASP A 325 -2.54 -0.93 -3.87
C ASP A 325 -3.03 0.53 -4.05
N ALA A 326 -2.72 1.19 -5.18
CA ALA A 326 -3.36 2.46 -5.56
C ALA A 326 -4.85 2.31 -5.90
N GLY A 327 -5.30 1.09 -6.24
CA GLY A 327 -6.72 0.77 -6.41
C GLY A 327 -7.54 0.77 -5.11
N ARG A 328 -6.88 0.68 -3.94
CA ARG A 328 -7.49 0.95 -2.63
C ARG A 328 -7.41 2.42 -2.22
N LEU A 329 -6.64 3.24 -2.92
CA LEU A 329 -6.69 4.70 -2.80
C LEU A 329 -7.96 5.21 -3.49
N ARG A 330 -9.14 4.80 -3.02
CA ARG A 330 -10.38 5.40 -3.49
C ARG A 330 -10.44 6.80 -2.90
N PHE A 331 -9.90 7.78 -3.63
CA PHE A 331 -10.00 9.21 -3.30
C PHE A 331 -11.45 9.59 -2.94
N ASN A 332 -12.39 8.94 -3.59
CA ASN A 332 -13.83 9.03 -3.37
C ASN A 332 -14.23 8.83 -1.90
N GLU A 333 -13.61 7.88 -1.19
CA GLU A 333 -13.93 7.58 0.21
C GLU A 333 -13.17 8.49 1.19
N LEU A 334 -12.03 9.05 0.77
CA LEU A 334 -11.21 9.97 1.60
C LEU A 334 -11.70 11.43 1.53
N ALA A 335 -12.28 11.84 0.40
CA ALA A 335 -12.84 13.17 0.20
C ALA A 335 -14.36 13.23 0.42
N ALA A 336 -15.07 12.09 0.43
CA ALA A 336 -16.51 12.08 0.68
C ALA A 336 -16.82 12.36 2.14
N ASN A 337 -17.45 13.50 2.37
CA ASN A 337 -18.09 13.81 3.64
C ASN A 337 -19.35 12.93 3.78
N GLU A 338 -19.54 12.29 4.93
CA GLU A 338 -20.73 11.52 5.28
C GLU A 338 -21.95 12.41 5.56
N THR A 339 -21.71 13.68 5.93
CA THR A 339 -22.74 14.63 6.36
C THR A 339 -23.83 14.83 5.31
N PRO A 340 -23.52 15.07 4.01
CA PRO A 340 -24.55 15.16 2.98
C PRO A 340 -25.37 13.87 2.83
N ALA A 341 -24.78 12.69 3.09
CA ALA A 341 -25.49 11.42 2.93
C ALA A 341 -26.56 11.29 4.03
N TYR A 342 -26.23 11.64 5.27
CA TYR A 342 -27.20 11.64 6.36
C TYR A 342 -28.28 12.71 6.20
N ILE A 343 -27.93 13.90 5.70
CA ILE A 343 -28.91 14.95 5.39
C ILE A 343 -29.87 14.47 4.30
N LEU A 344 -29.35 13.92 3.21
CA LEU A 344 -30.18 13.39 2.12
C LEU A 344 -31.05 12.23 2.58
N SER A 345 -30.51 11.32 3.40
CA SER A 345 -31.25 10.22 4.04
C SER A 345 -32.47 10.71 4.81
N LEU A 346 -32.29 11.73 5.66
CA LEU A 346 -33.36 12.32 6.44
C LEU A 346 -34.40 12.99 5.53
N LEU A 347 -33.95 13.83 4.60
CA LEU A 347 -34.84 14.60 3.71
C LEU A 347 -35.67 13.69 2.80
N THR A 348 -35.10 12.62 2.25
CA THR A 348 -35.85 11.68 1.41
C THR A 348 -36.83 10.83 2.22
N SER A 349 -36.46 10.42 3.43
CA SER A 349 -37.34 9.66 4.33
C SER A 349 -38.54 10.50 4.76
N VAL A 350 -38.30 11.74 5.21
CA VAL A 350 -39.35 12.69 5.59
C VAL A 350 -40.24 13.03 4.39
N GLY A 351 -39.65 13.21 3.20
CA GLY A 351 -40.41 13.44 1.96
C GLY A 351 -41.36 12.29 1.64
N GLY A 352 -40.91 11.05 1.78
CA GLY A 352 -41.74 9.85 1.58
C GLY A 352 -42.92 9.78 2.54
N VAL A 353 -42.65 9.97 3.85
CA VAL A 353 -43.69 9.99 4.89
C VAL A 353 -44.70 11.12 4.65
N THR A 354 -44.23 12.33 4.37
CA THR A 354 -45.10 13.48 4.07
C THR A 354 -45.97 13.23 2.85
N GLY A 355 -45.39 12.63 1.80
CA GLY A 355 -46.12 12.22 0.60
C GLY A 355 -47.24 11.23 0.92
N TYR A 356 -46.99 10.26 1.78
CA TYR A 356 -48.00 9.30 2.23
C TYR A 356 -49.09 9.96 3.08
N VAL A 357 -48.74 10.78 4.06
CA VAL A 357 -49.72 11.51 4.89
C VAL A 357 -50.66 12.38 4.06
N ARG A 358 -50.15 13.01 2.98
CA ARG A 358 -50.97 13.86 2.11
C ARG A 358 -51.84 13.12 1.11
N THR A 359 -51.42 11.95 0.64
CA THR A 359 -52.02 11.31 -0.55
C THR A 359 -52.42 9.85 -0.36
N GLY A 360 -52.08 9.23 0.77
CA GLY A 360 -52.24 7.79 1.00
C GLY A 360 -51.36 6.90 0.11
N SER A 361 -50.40 7.47 -0.62
CA SER A 361 -49.60 6.76 -1.62
C SER A 361 -48.55 5.84 -0.98
N VAL A 362 -48.86 4.54 -0.90
CA VAL A 362 -47.92 3.49 -0.46
C VAL A 362 -46.61 3.50 -1.26
N PRO A 363 -46.62 3.69 -2.61
CA PRO A 363 -45.37 3.81 -3.36
C PRO A 363 -44.47 4.98 -2.90
N SER A 364 -45.06 6.09 -2.41
CA SER A 364 -44.29 7.27 -1.98
C SER A 364 -43.50 7.02 -0.71
N ILE A 365 -44.09 6.35 0.28
CA ILE A 365 -43.40 6.00 1.53
C ILE A 365 -42.36 4.91 1.30
N ALA A 366 -42.68 3.89 0.49
CA ALA A 366 -41.75 2.83 0.14
C ALA A 366 -40.49 3.40 -0.56
N ALA A 367 -40.68 4.27 -1.56
CA ALA A 367 -39.57 4.90 -2.26
C ALA A 367 -38.73 5.81 -1.34
N GLY A 368 -39.37 6.68 -0.55
CA GLY A 368 -38.67 7.61 0.33
C GLY A 368 -37.85 6.92 1.42
N LEU A 369 -38.40 5.89 2.06
CA LEU A 369 -37.68 5.11 3.07
C LEU A 369 -36.57 4.24 2.48
N THR A 370 -36.78 3.66 1.29
CA THR A 370 -35.76 2.83 0.62
C THR A 370 -34.57 3.68 0.17
N VAL A 371 -34.83 4.80 -0.52
CA VAL A 371 -33.77 5.73 -0.94
C VAL A 371 -33.08 6.36 0.29
N GLY A 372 -33.86 6.69 1.33
CA GLY A 372 -33.31 7.18 2.60
C GLY A 372 -32.38 6.16 3.26
N ALA A 373 -32.78 4.89 3.33
CA ALA A 373 -31.95 3.83 3.87
C ALA A 373 -30.66 3.63 3.05
N LEU A 374 -30.72 3.73 1.72
CA LEU A 374 -29.52 3.66 0.87
C LEU A 374 -28.56 4.81 1.13
N TYR A 375 -29.05 6.05 1.26
CA TYR A 375 -28.22 7.19 1.67
C TYR A 375 -27.66 7.02 3.08
N GLY A 376 -28.47 6.53 4.03
CA GLY A 376 -28.03 6.29 5.41
C GLY A 376 -26.97 5.20 5.50
N LEU A 377 -27.12 4.11 4.74
CA LEU A 377 -26.14 3.04 4.64
C LEU A 377 -24.88 3.50 3.90
N GLY A 378 -25.02 4.30 2.84
CA GLY A 378 -23.91 4.96 2.17
C GLY A 378 -23.14 5.85 3.12
N GLY A 379 -23.82 6.73 3.86
CA GLY A 379 -23.23 7.60 4.89
C GLY A 379 -22.57 6.83 6.04
N TYR A 380 -23.17 5.71 6.48
CA TYR A 380 -22.57 4.81 7.47
C TYR A 380 -21.31 4.15 6.95
N ARG A 381 -21.32 3.68 5.70
CA ARG A 381 -20.14 3.09 5.08
C ARG A 381 -19.04 4.12 4.86
N ILE A 382 -19.37 5.33 4.41
CA ILE A 382 -18.44 6.46 4.30
C ILE A 382 -17.83 6.77 5.69
N SER A 383 -18.66 6.90 6.74
CA SER A 383 -18.17 7.22 8.09
C SER A 383 -17.34 6.11 8.73
N LYS A 384 -17.56 4.86 8.31
CA LYS A 384 -16.76 3.69 8.70
C LYS A 384 -15.65 3.34 7.71
N ARG A 385 -15.42 4.17 6.68
CA ARG A 385 -14.44 3.94 5.61
C ARG A 385 -14.54 2.53 5.00
N GLN A 386 -15.78 2.07 4.83
CA GLN A 386 -16.08 0.80 4.20
C GLN A 386 -16.28 0.99 2.69
N PRO A 387 -15.92 -0.01 1.88
CA PRO A 387 -16.16 0.01 0.44
C PRO A 387 -17.62 0.29 0.10
N TYR A 388 -17.84 0.91 -1.06
CA TYR A 388 -19.15 1.14 -1.67
C TYR A 388 -20.01 2.22 -1.00
N GLY A 389 -19.45 3.03 -0.11
CA GLY A 389 -20.19 4.10 0.55
C GLY A 389 -20.68 5.17 -0.42
N VAL A 390 -19.79 5.66 -1.28
CA VAL A 390 -20.08 6.69 -2.30
C VAL A 390 -20.94 6.12 -3.43
N GLU A 391 -20.67 4.90 -3.85
CA GLU A 391 -21.41 4.14 -4.85
C GLU A 391 -22.87 3.98 -4.44
N LEU A 392 -23.14 3.67 -3.16
CA LEU A 392 -24.51 3.56 -2.63
C LEU A 392 -25.22 4.90 -2.55
N ALA A 393 -24.52 5.95 -2.15
CA ALA A 393 -25.08 7.31 -2.12
C ALA A 393 -25.39 7.81 -3.54
N LEU A 394 -24.51 7.53 -4.52
CA LEU A 394 -24.74 7.83 -5.92
C LEU A 394 -25.91 7.01 -6.49
N LEU A 395 -25.98 5.72 -6.18
CA LEU A 395 -27.10 4.86 -6.57
C LEU A 395 -28.42 5.42 -6.01
N ALA A 396 -28.43 5.87 -4.76
CA ALA A 396 -29.59 6.52 -4.16
C ALA A 396 -29.99 7.80 -4.93
N SER A 397 -29.01 8.61 -5.37
CA SER A 397 -29.27 9.79 -6.20
C SER A 397 -29.86 9.45 -7.56
N ILE A 398 -29.33 8.41 -8.23
CA ILE A 398 -29.82 7.93 -9.52
C ILE A 398 -31.25 7.39 -9.39
N LEU A 399 -31.54 6.59 -8.35
CA LEU A 399 -32.88 6.07 -8.09
C LEU A 399 -33.87 7.19 -7.79
N LEU A 400 -33.47 8.19 -7.01
CA LEU A 400 -34.29 9.36 -6.71
C LEU A 400 -34.64 10.14 -8.00
N ALA A 401 -33.64 10.40 -8.85
CA ALA A 401 -33.85 11.04 -10.15
C ALA A 401 -34.77 10.20 -11.06
N GLY A 402 -34.46 8.90 -11.21
CA GLY A 402 -35.17 7.96 -12.08
C GLY A 402 -36.62 7.69 -11.66
N SER A 403 -36.95 7.76 -10.37
CA SER A 403 -38.32 7.61 -9.88
C SER A 403 -39.24 8.78 -10.25
N SER A 404 -38.64 9.92 -10.56
CA SER A 404 -39.36 11.19 -10.72
C SER A 404 -39.68 11.49 -12.19
N ILE A 405 -38.78 11.15 -13.11
CA ILE A 405 -38.86 11.46 -14.55
C ILE A 405 -40.07 10.80 -15.25
N PRO A 406 -40.36 9.48 -15.09
CA PRO A 406 -41.48 8.84 -15.76
C PRO A 406 -42.84 9.43 -15.36
N ARG A 407 -42.96 9.89 -14.11
CA ARG A 407 -44.18 10.51 -13.60
C ARG A 407 -44.43 11.89 -14.21
N ALA A 408 -43.39 12.69 -14.37
CA ALA A 408 -43.49 14.00 -15.03
C ALA A 408 -43.89 13.84 -16.50
N ILE A 409 -43.28 12.88 -17.22
CA ILE A 409 -43.61 12.56 -18.61
C ILE A 409 -45.07 12.10 -18.73
N LYS A 410 -45.54 11.20 -17.86
CA LYS A 410 -46.91 10.67 -17.92
C LYS A 410 -47.99 11.68 -17.51
N THR A 411 -47.67 12.63 -16.64
CA THR A 411 -48.68 13.56 -16.08
C THR A 411 -48.64 14.96 -16.70
N GLY A 412 -47.60 15.29 -17.49
CA GLY A 412 -47.40 16.63 -18.05
C GLY A 412 -47.17 17.72 -16.99
N LYS A 413 -47.03 17.34 -15.71
CA LYS A 413 -46.81 18.26 -14.60
C LYS A 413 -45.32 18.38 -14.31
N PRO A 414 -44.84 19.58 -13.94
CA PRO A 414 -43.44 19.76 -13.55
C PRO A 414 -43.09 18.89 -12.35
N LEU A 415 -41.84 18.44 -12.31
CA LEU A 415 -41.30 17.70 -11.18
C LEU A 415 -41.40 18.52 -9.88
N PRO A 416 -41.67 17.89 -8.72
CA PRO A 416 -41.61 18.59 -7.45
C PRO A 416 -40.21 19.20 -7.25
N ALA A 417 -40.12 20.52 -7.16
CA ALA A 417 -38.84 21.25 -7.13
C ALA A 417 -37.89 20.73 -6.03
N GLY A 418 -38.40 20.43 -4.83
CA GLY A 418 -37.58 19.89 -3.74
C GLY A 418 -36.96 18.52 -4.07
N LEU A 419 -37.69 17.65 -4.78
CA LEU A 419 -37.17 16.33 -5.15
C LEU A 419 -36.08 16.44 -6.22
N SER A 420 -36.28 17.31 -7.21
CA SER A 420 -35.29 17.58 -8.26
C SER A 420 -34.01 18.18 -7.71
N VAL A 421 -34.11 19.10 -6.73
CA VAL A 421 -32.95 19.69 -6.07
C VAL A 421 -32.17 18.64 -5.28
N LEU A 422 -32.84 17.77 -4.52
CA LEU A 422 -32.19 16.69 -3.76
C LEU A 422 -31.46 15.70 -4.68
N ALA A 423 -32.10 15.29 -5.78
CA ALA A 423 -31.52 14.38 -6.76
C ALA A 423 -30.30 15.01 -7.46
N ALA A 424 -30.41 16.26 -7.93
CA ALA A 424 -29.31 16.98 -8.55
C ALA A 424 -28.14 17.22 -7.58
N THR A 425 -28.44 17.54 -6.32
CA THR A 425 -27.43 17.73 -5.27
C THR A 425 -26.68 16.43 -4.99
N GLY A 426 -27.39 15.31 -4.83
CA GLY A 426 -26.75 14.00 -4.64
C GLY A 426 -25.92 13.57 -5.85
N LEU A 427 -26.44 13.73 -7.07
CA LEU A 427 -25.71 13.44 -8.31
C LEU A 427 -24.46 14.32 -8.45
N PHE A 428 -24.52 15.60 -8.06
CA PHE A 428 -23.36 16.48 -8.11
C PHE A 428 -22.30 16.09 -7.07
N ILE A 429 -22.72 15.87 -5.82
CA ILE A 429 -21.80 15.56 -4.72
C ILE A 429 -21.12 14.21 -4.96
N TYR A 430 -21.90 13.16 -5.26
CA TYR A 430 -21.37 11.80 -5.38
C TYR A 430 -20.94 11.44 -6.80
N GLY A 431 -21.44 12.13 -7.83
CA GLY A 431 -21.02 11.92 -9.21
C GLY A 431 -19.63 12.49 -9.52
N ARG A 432 -19.22 13.56 -8.82
CA ARG A 432 -17.83 14.10 -8.90
C ARG A 432 -16.75 13.13 -8.41
N ALA A 433 -17.16 12.04 -7.77
CA ALA A 433 -16.26 10.95 -7.40
C ALA A 433 -15.86 10.09 -8.62
N PHE A 434 -16.59 10.18 -9.74
CA PHE A 434 -16.39 9.33 -10.92
C PHE A 434 -15.96 10.12 -12.16
N ILE A 435 -15.61 11.39 -11.98
CA ILE A 435 -15.15 12.35 -13.00
C ILE A 435 -13.82 12.89 -12.51
#